data_AF-A0A1G5QRP7-F1
#
_entry.id   AF-A0A1G5QRP7-F1
#
_cell.length_a   1.000
_cell.length_b   1.000
_cell.length_c   1.000
_cell.angle_alpha   90.00
_cell.angle_beta   90.00
_cell.angle_gamma   90.00
#
_symmetry.space_group_name_H-M   'P 1'
#
loop_
_entity.id
_entity.type
_entity.pdbx_description
1 polymer ?
#
loop_
_entity_poly.entity_id
_entity_poly.type
_entity_poly.pdbx_seq_one_letter_code
_entity_poly.pdbx_strand_id
1 'polypeptide(L)'
;MSRPLRVICTGLFAAGALAACSNVPELDDQISPALRDADFPTLLPLDTALNATGLPNVTPAAEGKAVQDDLAARAARLRARAAALNSVEN
;
A
#
# COMPACT_ATOMS: atom_id res chain seq x y z
N MET A 1 -33.73 -21.90 5.02
CA MET A 1 -34.03 -20.61 4.35
C MET A 1 -32.78 -19.85 3.85
N SER A 2 -31.66 -20.52 3.55
CA SER A 2 -30.37 -19.86 3.22
C SER A 2 -29.92 -19.97 1.76
N ARG A 3 -30.59 -20.83 0.98
CA ARG A 3 -30.31 -21.04 -0.46
C ARG A 3 -30.58 -19.80 -1.33
N PRO A 4 -31.68 -19.02 -1.16
CA PRO A 4 -31.90 -17.84 -2.00
C PRO A 4 -30.91 -16.72 -1.66
N LEU A 5 -30.54 -16.59 -0.38
CA LEU A 5 -29.61 -15.57 0.09
C LEU A 5 -28.19 -15.79 -0.49
N ARG A 6 -27.74 -17.04 -0.61
CA ARG A 6 -26.45 -17.37 -1.24
C ARG A 6 -26.40 -16.99 -2.72
N VAL A 7 -27.46 -17.26 -3.48
CA VAL A 7 -27.53 -16.93 -4.91
C VAL A 7 -27.49 -15.42 -5.12
N ILE A 8 -28.23 -14.67 -4.31
CA ILE A 8 -28.24 -13.20 -4.37
C ILE A 8 -26.85 -12.62 -4.06
N CYS A 9 -26.18 -13.09 -3.01
CA CYS A 9 -24.83 -12.60 -2.67
C CYS A 9 -23.80 -12.90 -3.76
N THR A 10 -23.88 -14.08 -4.39
CA THR A 10 -22.93 -14.47 -5.43
C THR A 10 -23.16 -13.69 -6.72
N GLY A 11 -24.43 -13.44 -7.07
CA GLY A 11 -24.78 -12.57 -8.20
C GLY A 11 -24.34 -11.12 -7.99
N LEU A 12 -24.51 -10.58 -6.79
CA LEU A 12 -24.09 -9.21 -6.45
C LEU A 12 -22.56 -9.06 -6.54
N PHE A 13 -21.82 -10.06 -6.06
CA PHE A 13 -20.36 -10.08 -6.14
C PHE A 13 -19.85 -10.15 -7.58
N ALA A 14 -20.45 -10.99 -8.42
CA ALA A 14 -20.10 -11.11 -9.83
C ALA A 14 -20.34 -9.81 -10.61
N ALA A 15 -21.48 -9.13 -10.36
CA ALA A 15 -21.78 -7.84 -10.97
C ALA A 15 -20.79 -6.74 -10.56
N GLY A 16 -20.40 -6.70 -9.28
CA GLY A 16 -19.39 -5.76 -8.79
C GLY A 16 -18.00 -6.00 -9.38
N ALA A 17 -17.59 -7.26 -9.55
CA ALA A 17 -16.31 -7.61 -10.15
C ALA A 17 -16.20 -7.15 -11.62
N LEU A 18 -17.30 -7.21 -12.39
CA LEU A 18 -17.35 -6.70 -13.76
C LEU A 18 -17.30 -5.17 -13.82
N ALA A 19 -17.93 -4.48 -12.86
CA ALA A 19 -17.87 -3.02 -12.76
C ALA A 19 -16.50 -2.49 -12.28
N ALA A 20 -15.76 -3.29 -11.49
CA ALA A 20 -14.40 -2.95 -11.07
C ALA A 20 -13.37 -2.96 -12.21
N CYS A 21 -13.69 -3.61 -13.33
CA CYS A 21 -12.91 -3.54 -14.56
C CYS A 21 -13.37 -2.43 -15.52
N SER A 22 -14.24 -1.51 -15.07
CA SER A 22 -14.64 -0.37 -15.90
C SER A 22 -13.54 0.68 -15.97
N ASN A 23 -13.29 1.15 -17.19
CA ASN A 23 -12.39 2.26 -17.44
C ASN A 23 -12.99 3.51 -16.79
N VAL A 24 -12.17 4.32 -16.11
CA VAL A 24 -12.63 5.58 -15.48
C VAL A 24 -12.50 6.68 -16.54
N PRO A 25 -13.58 6.99 -17.31
CA PRO A 25 -13.46 7.81 -18.51
C PRO A 25 -13.02 9.23 -18.14
N GLU A 26 -13.54 9.74 -17.02
CA GLU A 26 -13.20 11.04 -16.47
C GLU A 26 -11.70 11.21 -16.18
N LEU A 27 -10.95 10.14 -15.88
CA LEU A 27 -9.51 10.21 -15.61
C LEU A 27 -8.68 10.12 -16.87
N ASP A 28 -9.08 9.26 -17.81
CA ASP A 28 -8.37 9.11 -19.08
C ASP A 28 -8.54 10.36 -19.96
N ASP A 29 -9.74 10.93 -20.01
CA ASP A 29 -10.03 12.11 -20.84
C ASP A 29 -9.40 13.40 -20.28
N GLN A 30 -8.92 13.38 -19.02
CA GLN A 30 -8.17 14.49 -18.43
C GLN A 30 -6.75 14.62 -19.01
N ILE A 31 -6.20 13.57 -19.61
CA ILE A 31 -4.88 13.62 -20.24
C ILE A 31 -5.05 13.84 -21.75
N SER A 32 -4.68 15.05 -22.20
CA SER A 32 -4.74 15.38 -23.63
C SER A 32 -3.91 14.39 -24.46
N PRO A 33 -4.31 14.07 -25.70
CA PRO A 33 -3.57 13.12 -26.54
C PRO A 33 -2.10 13.52 -26.71
N ALA A 34 -1.83 14.82 -26.83
CA ALA A 34 -0.47 15.35 -26.94
C ALA A 34 0.39 15.10 -25.68
N LEU A 35 -0.22 15.00 -24.50
CA LEU A 35 0.49 14.73 -23.25
C LEU A 35 0.79 13.23 -23.05
N ARG A 36 0.02 12.34 -23.69
CA ARG A 36 0.24 10.89 -23.60
C ARG A 36 1.50 10.46 -24.35
N ASP A 37 1.77 11.11 -25.46
CA ASP A 37 2.93 10.84 -26.33
C ASP A 37 4.09 11.80 -26.09
N ALA A 38 3.97 12.71 -25.12
CA ALA A 38 5.03 13.66 -24.78
C ALA A 38 6.19 12.95 -24.08
N ASP A 39 7.41 13.41 -24.37
CA ASP A 39 8.58 12.97 -23.61
C ASP A 39 8.43 13.33 -22.13
N PHE A 40 8.88 12.41 -21.26
CA PHE A 40 8.95 12.69 -19.84
C PHE A 40 9.90 13.88 -19.59
N PRO A 41 9.54 14.80 -18.67
CA PRO A 41 10.38 15.93 -18.34
C PRO A 41 11.71 15.47 -17.73
N THR A 42 12.73 16.30 -17.85
CA THR A 42 14.04 16.07 -17.22
C THR A 42 13.87 15.87 -15.71
N LEU A 43 14.35 14.73 -15.20
CA LEU A 43 14.30 14.42 -13.78
C LEU A 43 15.09 15.45 -12.98
N LEU A 44 14.45 16.04 -11.97
CA LEU A 44 15.12 16.92 -11.03
C LEU A 44 15.74 16.08 -9.90
N PRO A 45 16.98 16.39 -9.45
CA PRO A 45 17.56 15.73 -8.29
C PRO A 45 16.64 15.87 -7.07
N LEU A 46 16.45 14.76 -6.34
CA LEU A 46 15.52 14.69 -5.20
C LEU A 46 15.82 15.75 -4.16
N ASP A 47 17.10 15.95 -3.81
CA ASP A 47 17.50 16.99 -2.85
C ASP A 47 17.04 18.38 -3.30
N THR A 48 17.16 18.69 -4.59
CA THR A 48 16.69 19.98 -5.15
C THR A 48 15.17 20.11 -5.06
N ALA A 49 14.43 19.04 -5.39
CA ALA A 49 12.96 19.04 -5.32
C ALA A 49 12.44 19.17 -3.88
N LEU A 50 13.02 18.41 -2.95
CA LEU A 50 12.62 18.40 -1.53
C LEU A 50 12.94 19.72 -0.85
N ASN A 51 14.12 20.30 -1.11
CA ASN A 51 14.50 21.61 -0.57
C ASN A 51 13.56 22.73 -1.07
N ALA A 52 13.00 22.62 -2.29
CA ALA A 52 12.06 23.59 -2.83
C ALA A 52 10.69 23.59 -2.12
N THR A 53 10.32 22.50 -1.43
CA THR A 53 9.03 22.41 -0.72
C THR A 53 9.00 23.19 0.59
N GLY A 54 10.16 23.58 1.12
CA GLY A 54 10.27 24.25 2.44
C GLY A 54 9.90 23.36 3.63
N LEU A 55 9.66 22.06 3.41
CA LEU A 55 9.42 21.10 4.47
C LEU A 55 10.74 20.81 5.22
N PRO A 56 10.68 20.51 6.52
CA PRO A 56 11.84 20.04 7.26
C PRO A 56 12.40 18.79 6.57
N ASN A 57 13.72 18.75 6.35
CA ASN A 57 14.36 17.58 5.76
C ASN A 57 14.42 16.46 6.80
N VAL A 58 13.33 15.69 6.91
CA VAL A 58 13.26 14.51 7.76
C VAL A 58 13.85 13.35 6.99
N THR A 59 14.94 12.76 7.51
CA THR A 59 15.52 11.59 6.84
C THR A 59 14.58 10.39 7.01
N PRO A 60 14.46 9.50 6.00
CA PRO A 60 13.68 8.28 6.12
C PRO A 60 14.09 7.41 7.32
N ALA A 61 15.38 7.48 7.70
CA ALA A 61 15.91 6.81 8.88
C ALA A 61 15.32 7.34 10.19
N ALA A 62 15.07 8.66 10.29
CA ALA A 62 14.47 9.27 11.46
C ALA A 62 12.99 8.89 11.61
N GLU A 63 12.23 8.89 10.52
CA GLU A 63 10.81 8.49 10.53
C GLU A 63 10.63 6.99 10.80
N GLY A 64 11.52 6.16 10.28
CA GLY A 64 11.45 4.70 10.44
C GLY A 64 11.77 4.20 11.85
N LYS A 65 12.42 5.00 12.70
CA LYS A 65 12.96 4.53 13.99
C LYS A 65 11.90 3.95 14.92
N ALA A 66 10.75 4.62 15.04
CA ALA A 66 9.66 4.15 15.89
C ALA A 66 9.09 2.80 15.43
N VAL A 67 8.98 2.60 14.11
CA VAL A 67 8.53 1.34 13.51
C VAL A 67 9.55 0.23 13.74
N GLN A 68 10.84 0.53 13.56
CA GLN A 68 11.92 -0.43 13.83
C GLN A 68 11.93 -0.88 15.29
N ASP A 69 11.73 0.03 16.24
CA ASP A 69 11.68 -0.28 17.67
C ASP A 69 10.49 -1.19 18.03
N ASP A 70 9.31 -0.90 17.48
CA ASP A 70 8.13 -1.76 17.67
C ASP A 70 8.36 -3.17 17.10
N LEU A 71 8.91 -3.27 15.88
CA LEU A 71 9.23 -4.55 15.26
C LEU A 71 10.26 -5.35 16.08
N ALA A 72 11.30 -4.68 16.60
CA ALA A 72 12.29 -5.31 17.47
C ALA A 72 11.65 -5.87 18.76
N ALA A 73 10.78 -5.09 19.41
CA ALA A 73 10.07 -5.51 20.61
C ALA A 73 9.11 -6.68 20.34
N ARG A 74 8.41 -6.69 19.20
CA ARG A 74 7.58 -7.82 18.77
C ARG A 74 8.42 -9.07 18.54
N ALA A 75 9.53 -8.94 17.82
CA ALA A 75 10.42 -10.06 17.53
C ALA A 75 11.01 -10.67 18.82
N ALA A 76 11.41 -9.84 19.79
CA ALA A 76 11.89 -10.32 21.09
C ALA A 76 10.83 -11.17 21.84
N ARG A 77 9.58 -10.69 21.88
CA ARG A 77 8.46 -11.43 22.50
C ARG A 77 8.20 -12.76 21.81
N LEU A 78 8.25 -12.80 20.47
CA LEU A 78 8.06 -14.03 19.72
C LEU A 78 9.18 -15.04 19.98
N ARG A 79 10.44 -14.59 20.03
CA ARG A 79 11.59 -15.46 20.36
C ARG A 79 11.48 -16.03 21.77
N ALA A 80 11.08 -15.22 22.75
CA ALA A 80 10.86 -15.70 24.12
C ALA A 80 9.76 -16.77 24.19
N ARG A 81 8.66 -16.58 23.47
CA ARG A 81 7.58 -17.57 23.37
C ARG A 81 8.06 -18.87 22.73
N ALA A 82 8.79 -18.78 21.62
CA ALA A 82 9.34 -19.95 20.96
C ALA A 82 10.30 -20.73 21.87
N ALA A 83 11.18 -20.04 22.59
CA ALA A 83 12.09 -20.68 23.54
C ALA A 83 11.33 -21.42 24.65
N ALA A 84 10.27 -20.84 25.20
CA ALA A 84 9.44 -21.48 26.21
C ALA A 84 8.73 -22.74 25.67
N LEU A 85 8.23 -22.70 24.43
CA LEU A 85 7.61 -23.87 23.80
C LEU A 85 8.63 -25.00 23.57
N ASN A 86 9.80 -24.65 23.03
CA ASN A 86 10.87 -25.63 22.77
C ASN A 86 11.41 -26.26 24.07
N SER A 87 11.39 -25.54 25.19
CA SER A 87 11.80 -26.09 26.49
C SER A 87 10.81 -27.08 27.11
N VAL A 88 9.57 -27.15 26.59
CA VAL A 88 8.54 -28.09 27.06
C VAL A 88 8.50 -29.35 26.19
N GLU A 89 8.95 -29.26 24.93
CA GLU A 89 9.04 -30.40 24.01
C GLU A 89 10.20 -31.35 24.33
N ASN A 90 11.24 -30.86 25.01
CA ASN A 90 12.47 -31.60 25.32
C ASN A 90 12.55 -31.95 26.82
#